data_AF-A0A0Q9RQL4-F1
#
_entry.id   AF-A0A0Q9RQL4-F1
#
_cell.length_a   1.000
_cell.length_b   1.000
_cell.length_c   1.000
_cell.angle_alpha   90.00
_cell.angle_beta   90.00
_cell.angle_gamma   90.00
#
_symmetry.space_group_name_H-M   'P 1'
#
loop_
_entity.id
_entity.type
_entity.pdbx_description
1 polymer ?
#
loop_
_entity_poly.entity_id
_entity_poly.type
_entity_poly.pdbx_seq_one_letter_code
_entity_poly.pdbx_strand_id
1 'polypeptide(L)'
;MSDPRVVVVMGSCITRDNFNSRFNADYKQWFEVGATTNQSSMIALMSPPVDEPWEPLEPMKPYGLWNVASDLNREILGLIAENPPEILILDFFGDVHFGVLRMADGRFVTNNRWRIHKTDLYQRLIDDERTEVLSWQADADAYFELWTEAMDRFAAFVTEHCPTTRVIVHCGFNATEVMRPHLPIPGRLHPVNKEVRLTHVRGNDFWARLNKYASTSYGWDSIDLGGESYTSFKEHPWGPFEVHYTMDYYHRFLGELHRLALRDDLAPDLMTKVDEIADASAERVRTELDRLSKAFDAVANPPARPSPTGWRKLVPRKTGERTDPGPPAEVACRDHDLLDALRGTVDDETFERVAQLPASADEHVAVLRGIWLARIERRRDTDGSR
;
A
#
# COMPACT_ATOMS: atom_id res chain seq x y z
N MET A 1 -26.92 -11.35 7.67
CA MET A 1 -26.10 -10.14 7.82
C MET A 1 -25.66 -10.10 9.26
N SER A 2 -24.44 -10.58 9.48
CA SER A 2 -23.71 -10.32 10.71
C SER A 2 -23.57 -8.82 10.93
N ASP A 3 -23.39 -8.40 12.18
CA ASP A 3 -23.14 -6.99 12.47
C ASP A 3 -21.78 -6.59 11.86
N PRO A 4 -21.64 -5.38 11.27
CA PRO A 4 -20.38 -4.92 10.70
C PRO A 4 -19.27 -4.93 11.75
N ARG A 5 -18.09 -5.46 11.38
CA ARG A 5 -16.95 -5.50 12.30
C ARG A 5 -16.38 -4.11 12.56
N VAL A 6 -16.07 -3.81 13.82
CA VAL A 6 -15.47 -2.52 14.19
C VAL A 6 -13.98 -2.50 13.82
N VAL A 7 -13.62 -1.58 12.94
CA VAL A 7 -12.25 -1.35 12.46
C VAL A 7 -11.74 0.01 12.91
N VAL A 8 -10.57 0.03 13.54
CA VAL A 8 -9.80 1.25 13.81
C VAL A 8 -8.62 1.33 12.86
N VAL A 9 -8.37 2.54 12.35
CA VAL A 9 -7.21 2.81 11.48
C VAL A 9 -6.26 3.78 12.17
N MET A 10 -5.03 3.33 12.41
CA MET A 10 -3.90 4.16 12.80
C MET A 10 -2.92 4.23 11.64
N GLY A 11 -3.09 5.23 10.80
CA GLY A 11 -2.40 5.23 9.52
C GLY A 11 -2.66 6.49 8.73
N SER A 12 -2.86 6.37 7.42
CA SER A 12 -2.99 7.49 6.51
C SER A 12 -4.10 7.27 5.48
N CYS A 13 -4.16 8.11 4.45
CA CYS A 13 -5.13 7.96 3.36
C CYS A 13 -5.03 6.58 2.68
N ILE A 14 -3.85 5.98 2.64
CA ILE A 14 -3.63 4.68 1.99
C ILE A 14 -4.53 3.60 2.58
N THR A 15 -4.73 3.62 3.91
CA THR A 15 -5.60 2.67 4.62
C THR A 15 -7.01 3.22 4.72
N ARG A 16 -7.16 4.49 5.10
CA ARG A 16 -8.47 5.10 5.37
C ARG A 16 -9.36 5.16 4.14
N ASP A 17 -8.80 5.34 2.94
CA ASP A 17 -9.59 5.39 1.72
C ASP A 17 -10.21 4.03 1.35
N ASN A 18 -9.71 2.91 1.87
CA ASN A 18 -10.40 1.61 1.74
C ASN A 18 -11.76 1.60 2.44
N PHE A 19 -11.99 2.50 3.40
CA PHE A 19 -13.25 2.67 4.11
C PHE A 19 -13.97 3.97 3.68
N ASN A 20 -14.01 4.20 2.37
CA ASN A 20 -14.69 5.34 1.78
C ASN A 20 -15.49 4.85 0.56
N SER A 21 -16.79 5.17 0.53
CA SER A 21 -17.73 4.67 -0.49
C SER A 21 -17.42 5.17 -1.92
N ARG A 22 -16.47 6.09 -2.10
CA ARG A 22 -15.92 6.42 -3.43
C ARG A 22 -14.95 5.37 -3.96
N PHE A 23 -14.31 4.62 -3.07
CA PHE A 23 -13.31 3.60 -3.38
C PHE A 23 -13.88 2.19 -3.22
N ASN A 24 -14.60 1.94 -2.14
CA ASN A 24 -15.30 0.67 -1.90
C ASN A 24 -16.75 0.98 -1.57
N ALA A 25 -17.68 0.93 -2.53
CA ALA A 25 -19.06 1.39 -2.31
C ALA A 25 -19.75 0.68 -1.13
N ASP A 26 -19.51 -0.61 -0.99
CA ASP A 26 -20.24 -1.52 -0.11
C ASP A 26 -19.51 -1.89 1.18
N TYR A 27 -18.38 -1.25 1.51
CA TYR A 27 -17.60 -1.63 2.71
C TYR A 27 -18.42 -1.58 4.01
N LYS A 28 -19.42 -0.69 4.10
CA LYS A 28 -20.28 -0.49 5.28
C LYS A 28 -21.21 -1.67 5.56
N GLN A 29 -21.38 -2.58 4.59
CA GLN A 29 -22.10 -3.83 4.83
C GLN A 29 -21.32 -4.73 5.81
N TRP A 30 -20.00 -4.55 5.88
CA TRP A 30 -19.09 -5.48 6.54
C TRP A 30 -18.25 -4.86 7.64
N PHE A 31 -17.98 -3.55 7.55
CA PHE A 31 -17.08 -2.85 8.45
C PHE A 31 -17.68 -1.52 8.92
N GLU A 32 -17.60 -1.29 10.22
CA GLU A 32 -17.83 0.01 10.86
C GLU A 32 -16.47 0.63 11.20
N VAL A 33 -16.25 1.89 10.81
CA VAL A 33 -15.00 2.59 11.15
C VAL A 33 -15.16 3.27 12.50
N GLY A 34 -14.38 2.82 13.49
CA GLY A 34 -14.28 3.41 14.81
C GLY A 34 -13.38 4.65 14.85
N ALA A 35 -12.68 4.83 15.98
CA ALA A 35 -11.70 5.89 16.11
C ALA A 35 -10.59 5.78 15.04
N THR A 36 -9.95 6.90 14.69
CA THR A 36 -8.81 6.89 13.77
C THR A 36 -7.77 7.91 14.22
N THR A 37 -6.52 7.69 13.85
CA THR A 37 -5.52 8.77 13.76
C THR A 37 -4.98 8.82 12.34
N ASN A 38 -4.48 9.99 11.93
CA ASN A 38 -4.04 10.20 10.56
C ASN A 38 -2.61 10.75 10.52
N GLN A 39 -1.74 10.10 9.77
CA GLN A 39 -0.43 10.62 9.38
C GLN A 39 0.51 10.90 10.56
N SER A 40 0.33 10.19 11.67
CA SER A 40 1.22 10.20 12.83
C SER A 40 2.36 9.20 12.64
N SER A 41 3.54 9.54 13.14
CA SER A 41 4.65 8.59 13.31
C SER A 41 4.38 7.70 14.52
N MET A 42 4.74 6.41 14.45
CA MET A 42 4.65 5.52 15.61
C MET A 42 5.52 6.01 16.78
N ILE A 43 6.68 6.61 16.48
CA ILE A 43 7.58 7.19 17.50
C ILE A 43 6.86 8.28 18.30
N ALA A 44 6.19 9.19 17.59
CA ALA A 44 5.43 10.25 18.22
C ALA A 44 4.19 9.69 18.94
N LEU A 45 3.48 8.74 18.33
CA LEU A 45 2.30 8.12 18.92
C LEU A 45 2.58 7.48 20.29
N MET A 46 3.74 6.83 20.42
CA MET A 46 4.18 6.17 21.66
C MET A 46 5.10 7.03 22.53
N SER A 47 5.08 8.35 22.33
CA SER A 47 5.66 9.36 23.23
C SER A 47 4.60 9.87 24.21
N PRO A 48 4.98 10.38 25.40
CA PRO A 48 4.06 11.15 26.22
C PRO A 48 3.38 12.27 25.43
N PRO A 49 2.11 12.60 25.74
CA PRO A 49 1.39 13.70 25.09
C PRO A 49 2.11 15.05 25.19
N VAL A 50 1.86 15.89 24.21
CA VAL A 50 2.31 17.29 24.15
C VAL A 50 1.12 18.19 24.40
N ASP A 51 1.12 18.80 25.58
CA ASP A 51 0.08 19.69 26.11
C ASP A 51 0.39 21.18 25.88
N GLU A 52 1.45 21.47 25.11
CA GLU A 52 1.77 22.85 24.75
C GLU A 52 0.63 23.49 23.94
N PRO A 53 0.22 24.72 24.32
CA PRO A 53 -0.78 25.43 23.56
C PRO A 53 -0.27 25.70 22.15
N TRP A 54 -1.14 25.71 21.16
CA TRP A 54 -0.79 26.03 19.79
C TRP A 54 -1.94 26.71 19.08
N GLU A 55 -1.61 27.56 18.12
CA GLU A 55 -2.54 28.25 17.25
C GLU A 55 -2.10 28.07 15.79
N PRO A 56 -3.06 27.92 14.85
CA PRO A 56 -2.73 27.88 13.44
C PRO A 56 -2.27 29.26 12.96
N LEU A 57 -1.16 29.31 12.21
CA LEU A 57 -0.65 30.54 11.60
C LEU A 57 -1.42 30.95 10.33
N GLU A 58 -2.19 30.02 9.78
CA GLU A 58 -3.06 30.22 8.61
C GLU A 58 -4.41 29.51 8.81
N PRO A 59 -5.50 29.93 8.14
CA PRO A 59 -6.80 29.28 8.29
C PRO A 59 -6.75 27.77 8.03
N MET A 60 -7.06 26.97 9.06
CA MET A 60 -7.05 25.52 9.01
C MET A 60 -8.48 24.97 9.08
N LYS A 61 -8.82 24.03 8.19
CA LYS A 61 -10.13 23.34 8.24
C LYS A 61 -10.24 22.51 9.52
N PRO A 62 -11.46 22.19 10.01
CA PRO A 62 -11.65 21.37 11.20
C PRO A 62 -10.86 20.05 11.20
N TYR A 63 -10.80 19.37 10.06
CA TYR A 63 -10.00 18.15 9.89
C TYR A 63 -8.49 18.38 10.14
N GLY A 64 -7.95 19.51 9.70
CA GLY A 64 -6.54 19.85 9.95
C GLY A 64 -6.28 20.13 11.43
N LEU A 65 -7.19 20.87 12.07
CA LEU A 65 -7.10 21.17 13.51
C LEU A 65 -7.14 19.89 14.34
N TRP A 66 -8.11 19.03 14.03
CA TRP A 66 -8.22 17.70 14.63
C TRP A 66 -6.95 16.88 14.38
N ASN A 67 -6.35 16.92 13.19
CA ASN A 67 -5.15 16.13 12.93
C ASN A 67 -3.95 16.59 13.77
N VAL A 68 -3.79 17.90 14.00
CA VAL A 68 -2.74 18.42 14.89
C VAL A 68 -3.00 18.03 16.34
N ALA A 69 -4.21 18.28 16.85
CA ALA A 69 -4.59 17.90 18.22
C ALA A 69 -4.47 16.38 18.44
N SER A 70 -5.04 15.63 17.50
CA SER A 70 -4.85 14.22 17.15
C SER A 70 -3.48 13.66 17.48
N ASP A 71 -2.49 14.23 16.80
CA ASP A 71 -1.11 13.88 16.99
C ASP A 71 -0.73 14.23 18.43
N LEU A 72 -0.70 15.51 18.80
CA LEU A 72 -0.13 15.98 20.08
C LEU A 72 -0.72 15.30 21.33
N ASN A 73 -2.03 15.10 21.39
CA ASN A 73 -2.71 14.57 22.58
C ASN A 73 -2.69 13.03 22.68
N ARG A 74 -2.37 12.32 21.59
CA ARG A 74 -2.31 10.85 21.52
C ARG A 74 -3.63 10.16 21.91
N GLU A 75 -4.77 10.85 21.77
CA GLU A 75 -6.08 10.41 22.30
C GLU A 75 -6.52 9.03 21.79
N ILE A 76 -6.07 8.66 20.59
CA ILE A 76 -6.40 7.38 19.97
C ILE A 76 -6.03 6.18 20.84
N LEU A 77 -4.94 6.26 21.62
CA LEU A 77 -4.55 5.19 22.53
C LEU A 77 -5.60 4.97 23.62
N GLY A 78 -6.08 6.07 24.24
CA GLY A 78 -7.16 6.00 25.22
C GLY A 78 -8.46 5.45 24.60
N LEU A 79 -8.83 5.94 23.41
CA LEU A 79 -10.04 5.53 22.72
C LEU A 79 -10.07 4.02 22.42
N ILE A 80 -8.95 3.44 21.98
CA ILE A 80 -8.90 2.00 21.70
C ILE A 80 -8.77 1.15 22.96
N ALA A 81 -8.20 1.67 24.05
CA ALA A 81 -8.19 0.96 25.33
C ALA A 81 -9.59 0.92 25.95
N GLU A 82 -10.36 2.01 25.84
CA GLU A 82 -11.73 2.09 26.33
C GLU A 82 -12.72 1.29 25.48
N ASN A 83 -12.52 1.30 24.15
CA ASN A 83 -13.37 0.59 23.20
C ASN A 83 -12.49 -0.22 22.23
N PRO A 84 -11.95 -1.38 22.65
CA PRO A 84 -11.10 -2.21 21.81
C PRO A 84 -11.80 -2.60 20.52
N PRO A 85 -11.20 -2.33 19.34
CA PRO A 85 -11.78 -2.72 18.07
C PRO A 85 -11.61 -4.21 17.83
N GLU A 86 -12.42 -4.79 16.95
CA GLU A 86 -12.17 -6.15 16.47
C GLU A 86 -10.93 -6.21 15.58
N ILE A 87 -10.73 -5.16 14.77
CA ILE A 87 -9.61 -5.04 13.85
C ILE A 87 -8.92 -3.68 14.02
N LEU A 88 -7.60 -3.71 14.16
CA LEU A 88 -6.74 -2.54 14.20
C LEU A 88 -5.77 -2.58 13.01
N ILE A 89 -5.87 -1.61 12.11
CA ILE A 89 -5.02 -1.55 10.91
C ILE A 89 -3.98 -0.45 11.05
N LEU A 90 -2.71 -0.81 10.84
CA LEU A 90 -1.56 0.09 10.92
C LEU A 90 -0.96 0.35 9.55
N ASP A 91 -0.58 1.61 9.29
CA ASP A 91 0.41 1.92 8.24
C ASP A 91 1.45 2.93 8.73
N PHE A 92 2.62 2.92 8.07
CA PHE A 92 3.79 3.68 8.50
C PHE A 92 4.07 4.90 7.62
N PHE A 93 3.03 5.47 7.01
CA PHE A 93 3.16 6.66 6.17
C PHE A 93 3.83 7.82 6.91
N GLY A 94 3.45 8.06 8.17
CA GLY A 94 4.01 9.15 8.97
C GLY A 94 5.51 9.01 9.16
N ASP A 95 5.97 7.80 9.44
CA ASP A 95 7.38 7.47 9.65
C ASP A 95 8.23 7.61 8.38
N VAL A 96 7.65 7.28 7.22
CA VAL A 96 8.36 7.35 5.93
C VAL A 96 8.38 8.77 5.38
N HIS A 97 7.28 9.51 5.50
CA HIS A 97 7.13 10.81 4.83
C HIS A 97 7.48 12.01 5.70
N PHE A 98 7.44 11.90 7.04
CA PHE A 98 7.59 13.06 7.91
C PHE A 98 8.80 12.98 8.85
N GLY A 99 9.06 11.81 9.43
CA GLY A 99 9.99 11.75 10.57
C GLY A 99 9.38 12.39 11.82
N VAL A 100 10.22 12.71 12.80
CA VAL A 100 9.80 13.31 14.09
C VAL A 100 10.69 14.48 14.50
N LEU A 101 10.14 15.34 15.36
CA LEU A 101 10.88 16.33 16.14
C LEU A 101 11.05 15.77 17.55
N ARG A 102 12.28 15.70 18.06
CA ARG A 102 12.55 15.42 19.48
C ARG A 102 12.66 16.76 20.22
N MET A 103 11.78 16.98 21.18
CA MET A 103 11.75 18.17 22.03
C MET A 103 12.88 18.12 23.07
N ALA A 104 13.18 19.28 23.65
CA ALA A 104 14.23 19.41 24.68
C ALA A 104 14.01 18.53 25.93
N ASP A 105 12.76 18.17 26.23
CA ASP A 105 12.38 17.28 27.33
C ASP A 105 12.29 15.80 26.93
N GLY A 106 12.66 15.47 25.69
CA GLY A 106 12.67 14.11 25.16
C GLY A 106 11.36 13.63 24.55
N ARG A 107 10.27 14.42 24.60
CA ARG A 107 9.01 14.09 23.90
C ARG A 107 9.16 14.19 22.39
N PHE A 108 8.32 13.47 21.66
CA PHE A 108 8.31 13.47 20.20
C PHE A 108 7.02 14.06 19.63
N VAL A 109 7.15 14.78 18.52
CA VAL A 109 6.05 15.27 17.68
C VAL A 109 6.26 14.78 16.25
N THR A 110 5.21 14.32 15.57
CA THR A 110 5.35 13.96 14.15
C THR A 110 5.69 15.22 13.36
N ASN A 111 6.75 15.17 12.55
CA ASN A 111 7.21 16.33 11.77
C ASN A 111 6.36 16.54 10.49
N ASN A 112 5.04 16.53 10.65
CA ASN A 112 4.08 16.54 9.56
C ASN A 112 4.06 17.92 8.89
N ARG A 113 4.81 18.04 7.79
CA ARG A 113 4.91 19.28 6.98
C ARG A 113 3.57 19.78 6.42
N TRP A 114 2.52 18.97 6.40
CA TRP A 114 1.18 19.37 5.94
C TRP A 114 0.29 19.89 7.07
N ARG A 115 0.71 19.72 8.32
CA ARG A 115 -0.05 20.04 9.53
C ARG A 115 0.77 20.90 10.47
N ILE A 116 1.62 20.30 11.31
CA ILE A 116 2.29 21.00 12.42
C ILE A 116 3.11 22.22 11.95
N HIS A 117 3.71 22.18 10.75
CA HIS A 117 4.47 23.30 10.17
C HIS A 117 3.66 24.60 10.00
N LYS A 118 2.33 24.51 10.05
CA LYS A 118 1.39 25.62 9.91
C LYS A 118 0.93 26.17 11.26
N THR A 119 1.63 25.85 12.35
CA THR A 119 1.29 26.25 13.73
C THR A 119 2.43 27.04 14.36
N ASP A 120 2.09 27.90 15.32
CA ASP A 120 3.08 28.65 16.10
C ASP A 120 3.95 27.72 16.98
N LEU A 121 3.43 26.56 17.38
CA LEU A 121 4.17 25.53 18.09
C LEU A 121 5.37 25.04 17.27
N TYR A 122 5.19 24.76 15.98
CA TYR A 122 6.32 24.36 15.13
C TYR A 122 7.40 25.45 15.05
N GLN A 123 7.00 26.73 14.95
CA GLN A 123 7.96 27.83 14.95
C GLN A 123 8.77 27.87 16.25
N ARG A 124 8.08 27.72 17.40
CA ARG A 124 8.76 27.64 18.70
C ARG A 124 9.69 26.42 18.80
N LEU A 125 9.28 25.27 18.27
CA LEU A 125 10.10 24.06 18.29
C LEU A 125 11.35 24.20 17.43
N ILE A 126 11.25 24.75 16.22
CA ILE A 126 12.40 24.88 15.32
C ILE A 126 13.37 25.99 15.74
N ASP A 127 12.89 26.99 16.48
CA ASP A 127 13.71 28.07 17.06
C ASP A 127 14.45 27.63 18.35
N ASP A 128 14.03 26.53 18.99
CA ASP A 128 14.75 25.94 20.13
C ASP A 128 15.92 25.09 19.62
N GLU A 129 17.16 25.53 19.87
CA GLU A 129 18.39 24.85 19.46
C GLU A 129 18.54 23.43 20.03
N ARG A 130 17.73 23.05 21.03
CA ARG A 130 17.71 21.71 21.63
C ARG A 130 16.75 20.76 20.91
N THR A 131 15.91 21.26 20.01
CA THR A 131 15.02 20.42 19.20
C THR A 131 15.81 19.72 18.11
N GLU A 132 15.65 18.40 18.00
CA GLU A 132 16.30 17.59 16.96
C GLU A 132 15.28 17.16 15.91
N VAL A 133 15.64 17.32 14.63
CA VAL A 133 14.87 16.76 13.51
C VAL A 133 15.42 15.38 13.17
N LEU A 134 14.62 14.34 13.41
CA LEU A 134 15.03 12.95 13.18
C LEU A 134 14.26 12.37 12.00
N SER A 135 14.98 11.75 11.08
CA SER A 135 14.38 11.09 9.92
C SER A 135 15.30 10.03 9.34
N TRP A 136 14.72 9.05 8.65
CA TRP A 136 15.49 8.01 7.98
C TRP A 136 16.39 8.55 6.86
N GLN A 137 16.04 9.71 6.28
CA GLN A 137 16.86 10.35 5.26
C GLN A 137 18.20 10.81 5.81
N ALA A 138 18.24 11.20 7.09
CA ALA A 138 19.46 11.60 7.80
C ALA A 138 20.23 10.38 8.31
N ASP A 139 19.55 9.50 9.04
CA ASP A 139 20.13 8.25 9.56
C ASP A 139 19.07 7.15 9.61
N ALA A 140 19.13 6.24 8.63
CA ALA A 140 18.12 5.19 8.48
C ALA A 140 18.18 4.13 9.59
N ASP A 141 19.37 3.84 10.12
CA ASP A 141 19.53 2.81 11.14
C ASP A 141 19.11 3.35 12.51
N ALA A 142 19.58 4.54 12.88
CA ALA A 142 19.17 5.17 14.14
C ALA A 142 17.66 5.46 14.18
N TYR A 143 17.07 5.92 13.06
CA TYR A 143 15.61 6.13 13.00
C TYR A 143 14.84 4.82 13.10
N PHE A 144 15.34 3.75 12.47
CA PHE A 144 14.72 2.42 12.55
C PHE A 144 14.77 1.84 13.98
N GLU A 145 15.88 2.02 14.69
CA GLU A 145 16.00 1.62 16.10
C GLU A 145 14.98 2.35 16.98
N LEU A 146 14.90 3.68 16.85
CA LEU A 146 13.93 4.49 17.59
C LEU A 146 12.47 4.09 17.28
N TRP A 147 12.18 3.82 16.00
CA TRP A 147 10.87 3.34 15.58
C TRP A 147 10.57 1.94 16.12
N THR A 148 11.57 1.06 16.18
CA THR A 148 11.44 -0.29 16.72
C THR A 148 11.07 -0.25 18.20
N GLU A 149 11.75 0.58 19.01
CA GLU A 149 11.41 0.74 20.42
C GLU A 149 9.97 1.26 20.61
N ALA A 150 9.51 2.15 19.72
CA ALA A 150 8.13 2.63 19.75
C ALA A 150 7.13 1.51 19.40
N MET A 151 7.45 0.69 18.39
CA MET A 151 6.63 -0.46 18.02
C MET A 151 6.58 -1.51 19.15
N ASP A 152 7.68 -1.75 19.87
CA ASP A 152 7.70 -2.68 21.01
C ASP A 152 6.75 -2.19 22.12
N ARG A 153 6.78 -0.88 22.43
CA ARG A 153 5.83 -0.27 23.37
C ARG A 153 4.39 -0.37 22.88
N PHE A 154 4.15 -0.15 21.60
CA PHE A 154 2.81 -0.27 21.02
C PHE A 154 2.29 -1.70 21.07
N ALA A 155 3.12 -2.69 20.76
CA ALA A 155 2.75 -4.10 20.83
C ALA A 155 2.44 -4.53 22.27
N ALA A 156 3.22 -4.07 23.25
CA ALA A 156 2.92 -4.26 24.66
C ALA A 156 1.57 -3.62 25.04
N PHE A 157 1.34 -2.39 24.59
CA PHE A 157 0.08 -1.67 24.82
C PHE A 157 -1.13 -2.43 24.26
N VAL A 158 -1.07 -2.90 23.00
CA VAL A 158 -2.16 -3.68 22.39
C VAL A 158 -2.39 -4.98 23.14
N THR A 159 -1.32 -5.67 23.55
CA THR A 159 -1.42 -6.92 24.31
C THR A 159 -2.12 -6.71 25.67
N GLU A 160 -1.85 -5.58 26.32
CA GLU A 160 -2.42 -5.23 27.62
C GLU A 160 -3.88 -4.77 27.53
N HIS A 161 -4.17 -3.84 26.60
CA HIS A 161 -5.45 -3.13 26.55
C HIS A 161 -6.42 -3.64 25.50
N CYS A 162 -5.93 -4.39 24.50
CA CYS A 162 -6.70 -4.85 23.35
C CYS A 162 -6.42 -6.33 23.04
N PRO A 163 -6.49 -7.25 24.02
CA PRO A 163 -5.98 -8.62 23.89
C PRO A 163 -6.74 -9.48 22.86
N THR A 164 -7.95 -9.08 22.48
CA THR A 164 -8.77 -9.77 21.47
C THR A 164 -8.75 -9.09 20.11
N THR A 165 -8.07 -7.95 19.98
CA THR A 165 -8.01 -7.20 18.73
C THR A 165 -7.06 -7.88 17.74
N ARG A 166 -7.54 -8.11 16.53
CA ARG A 166 -6.66 -8.50 15.42
C ARG A 166 -5.92 -7.28 14.90
N VAL A 167 -4.60 -7.29 14.98
CA VAL A 167 -3.76 -6.26 14.37
C VAL A 167 -3.37 -6.69 12.95
N ILE A 168 -3.53 -5.77 12.00
CA ILE A 168 -3.18 -5.95 10.59
C ILE A 168 -2.21 -4.84 10.19
N VAL A 169 -1.06 -5.21 9.67
CA VAL A 169 -0.11 -4.30 9.03
C VAL A 169 -0.49 -4.12 7.57
N HIS A 170 -0.84 -2.89 7.17
CA HIS A 170 -1.01 -2.53 5.78
C HIS A 170 0.33 -2.09 5.19
N CYS A 171 0.90 -2.95 4.34
CA CYS A 171 2.21 -2.74 3.74
C CYS A 171 2.14 -1.75 2.56
N GLY A 172 2.10 -0.46 2.87
CA GLY A 172 2.13 0.62 1.88
C GLY A 172 3.48 0.79 1.17
N PHE A 173 3.46 1.48 0.01
CA PHE A 173 4.64 1.83 -0.80
C PHE A 173 4.40 3.05 -1.69
N ASN A 174 5.46 3.71 -2.17
CA ASN A 174 5.32 4.81 -3.12
C ASN A 174 5.23 4.30 -4.57
N ALA A 175 4.09 4.53 -5.21
CA ALA A 175 3.91 4.40 -6.64
C ALA A 175 4.80 5.41 -7.38
N THR A 176 5.47 4.95 -8.43
CA THR A 176 6.43 5.76 -9.21
C THR A 176 5.86 6.25 -10.54
N GLU A 177 4.68 5.75 -10.90
CA GLU A 177 4.02 5.94 -12.18
C GLU A 177 2.61 6.48 -12.01
N VAL A 178 2.12 7.19 -13.04
CA VAL A 178 0.80 7.81 -13.07
C VAL A 178 0.12 7.58 -14.42
N MET A 179 -1.07 7.00 -14.37
CA MET A 179 -1.97 6.91 -15.50
C MET A 179 -2.51 8.29 -15.85
N ARG A 180 -2.49 8.61 -17.15
CA ARG A 180 -2.99 9.86 -17.71
C ARG A 180 -4.19 9.57 -18.59
N PRO A 181 -5.20 10.45 -18.61
CA PRO A 181 -6.39 10.24 -19.42
C PRO A 181 -5.99 10.11 -20.89
N HIS A 182 -6.61 9.13 -21.56
CA HIS A 182 -6.40 8.80 -22.97
C HIS A 182 -5.00 8.33 -23.35
N LEU A 183 -4.13 8.03 -22.38
CA LEU A 183 -2.83 7.41 -22.63
C LEU A 183 -2.82 5.99 -22.07
N PRO A 184 -2.57 4.97 -22.92
CA PRO A 184 -2.63 3.58 -22.47
C PRO A 184 -1.38 3.14 -21.68
N ILE A 185 -0.35 3.99 -21.61
CA ILE A 185 0.90 3.72 -20.90
C ILE A 185 1.09 4.80 -19.82
N PRO A 186 1.33 4.42 -18.56
CA PRO A 186 1.57 5.39 -17.51
C PRO A 186 2.86 6.18 -17.76
N GLY A 187 2.86 7.43 -17.31
CA GLY A 187 4.07 8.25 -17.24
C GLY A 187 4.71 8.15 -15.86
N ARG A 188 5.87 8.77 -15.69
CA ARG A 188 6.45 8.98 -14.36
C ARG A 188 5.57 9.94 -13.56
N LEU A 189 5.41 9.65 -12.27
CA LEU A 189 4.73 10.54 -11.32
C LEU A 189 5.60 11.78 -11.02
N HIS A 190 6.90 11.57 -10.76
CA HIS A 190 7.86 12.64 -10.45
C HIS A 190 8.82 12.95 -11.61
N PRO A 191 9.41 14.17 -11.66
CA PRO A 191 10.42 14.56 -12.65
C PRO A 191 11.65 13.64 -12.66
N VAL A 192 12.37 13.61 -13.78
CA VAL A 192 13.46 12.65 -14.05
C VAL A 192 14.77 12.95 -13.32
N ASN A 193 14.80 13.84 -12.30
CA ASN A 193 16.04 14.07 -11.57
C ASN A 193 16.48 12.75 -10.88
N LYS A 194 17.73 12.36 -11.14
CA LYS A 194 18.36 11.16 -10.58
C LYS A 194 18.33 11.14 -9.05
N GLU A 195 18.52 12.28 -8.41
CA GLU A 195 18.51 12.40 -6.94
C GLU A 195 17.13 12.09 -6.37
N VAL A 196 16.09 12.73 -6.91
CA VAL A 196 14.68 12.47 -6.54
C VAL A 196 14.38 10.99 -6.69
N ARG A 197 14.75 10.39 -7.84
CA ARG A 197 14.54 8.95 -8.09
C ARG A 197 15.23 8.07 -7.03
N LEU A 198 16.48 8.38 -6.67
CA LEU A 198 17.21 7.62 -5.65
C LEU A 198 16.56 7.75 -4.28
N THR A 199 16.05 8.93 -3.93
CA THR A 199 15.31 9.14 -2.68
C THR A 199 14.02 8.31 -2.64
N HIS A 200 13.25 8.23 -3.73
CA HIS A 200 12.06 7.37 -3.76
C HIS A 200 12.39 5.88 -3.63
N VAL A 201 13.45 5.40 -4.29
CA VAL A 201 13.90 4.01 -4.14
C VAL A 201 14.28 3.72 -2.70
N ARG A 202 15.14 4.56 -2.11
CA ARG A 202 15.53 4.44 -0.69
C ARG A 202 14.32 4.53 0.25
N GLY A 203 13.33 5.36 -0.08
CA GLY A 203 12.11 5.51 0.70
C GLY A 203 11.25 4.25 0.67
N ASN A 204 11.10 3.61 -0.49
CA ASN A 204 10.40 2.33 -0.59
C ASN A 204 11.18 1.19 0.08
N ASP A 205 12.51 1.17 -0.05
CA ASP A 205 13.36 0.19 0.66
C ASP A 205 13.22 0.36 2.19
N PHE A 206 13.19 1.61 2.67
CA PHE A 206 12.98 1.90 4.08
C PHE A 206 11.57 1.52 4.54
N TRP A 207 10.53 1.85 3.78
CA TRP A 207 9.15 1.45 4.10
C TRP A 207 9.02 -0.08 4.13
N ALA A 208 9.59 -0.78 3.15
CA ALA A 208 9.63 -2.25 3.14
C ALA A 208 10.31 -2.84 4.39
N ARG A 209 11.37 -2.18 4.89
CA ARG A 209 12.01 -2.55 6.17
C ARG A 209 11.05 -2.40 7.35
N LEU A 210 10.31 -1.30 7.45
CA LEU A 210 9.30 -1.08 8.50
C LEU A 210 8.19 -2.14 8.42
N ASN A 211 7.60 -2.30 7.23
CA ASN A 211 6.52 -3.25 6.95
C ASN A 211 6.93 -4.67 7.35
N LYS A 212 8.11 -5.10 6.89
CA LYS A 212 8.65 -6.42 7.22
C LYS A 212 8.86 -6.62 8.72
N TYR A 213 9.44 -5.64 9.41
CA TYR A 213 9.66 -5.75 10.84
C TYR A 213 8.32 -5.90 11.59
N ALA A 214 7.35 -5.03 11.30
CA ALA A 214 6.05 -5.05 11.97
C ALA A 214 5.28 -6.36 11.71
N SER A 215 5.28 -6.87 10.48
CA SER A 215 4.55 -8.09 10.13
C SER A 215 5.17 -9.37 10.68
N THR A 216 6.49 -9.39 10.96
CA THR A 216 7.17 -10.60 11.44
C THR A 216 7.40 -10.66 12.95
N SER A 217 7.40 -9.52 13.65
CA SER A 217 7.90 -9.46 15.04
C SER A 217 6.85 -9.74 16.11
N TYR A 218 5.56 -9.52 15.80
CA TYR A 218 4.49 -9.50 16.81
C TYR A 218 3.40 -10.55 16.60
N GLY A 219 3.55 -11.42 15.58
CA GLY A 219 2.52 -12.39 15.20
C GLY A 219 1.26 -11.75 14.60
N TRP A 220 1.37 -10.52 14.11
CA TRP A 220 0.27 -9.80 13.46
C TRP A 220 0.08 -10.24 12.02
N ASP A 221 -1.14 -10.06 11.54
CA ASP A 221 -1.45 -10.25 10.12
C ASP A 221 -0.94 -9.09 9.29
N SER A 222 -0.81 -9.31 7.98
CA SER A 222 -0.43 -8.25 7.05
C SER A 222 -1.15 -8.37 5.71
N ILE A 223 -1.46 -7.22 5.12
CA ILE A 223 -1.90 -7.11 3.74
C ILE A 223 -0.76 -6.45 2.96
N ASP A 224 -0.09 -7.22 2.10
CA ASP A 224 1.01 -6.77 1.25
C ASP A 224 0.70 -6.99 -0.23
N LEU A 225 0.43 -5.89 -0.91
CA LEU A 225 0.14 -5.84 -2.35
C LEU A 225 1.31 -5.24 -3.14
N GLY A 226 2.45 -4.93 -2.51
CA GLY A 226 3.57 -4.24 -3.16
C GLY A 226 4.19 -5.02 -4.31
N GLY A 227 4.05 -6.35 -4.30
CA GLY A 227 4.50 -7.26 -5.35
C GLY A 227 3.60 -7.31 -6.60
N GLU A 228 2.43 -6.66 -6.58
CA GLU A 228 1.44 -6.75 -7.67
C GLU A 228 1.55 -5.57 -8.68
N SER A 229 2.40 -4.57 -8.42
CA SER A 229 2.65 -3.41 -9.29
C SER A 229 1.43 -2.49 -9.51
N TYR A 230 1.36 -1.41 -8.73
CA TYR A 230 0.34 -0.38 -8.85
C TYR A 230 0.88 0.97 -9.33
N THR A 231 -0.02 1.76 -9.91
CA THR A 231 0.26 3.13 -10.35
C THR A 231 -0.70 4.09 -9.66
N SER A 232 -0.40 5.38 -9.71
CA SER A 232 -1.40 6.42 -9.42
C SER A 232 -2.21 6.75 -10.69
N PHE A 233 -3.23 7.59 -10.58
CA PHE A 233 -3.96 8.10 -11.74
C PHE A 233 -4.35 9.56 -11.58
N LYS A 234 -4.42 10.28 -12.71
CA LYS A 234 -4.61 11.74 -12.72
C LYS A 234 -5.98 12.17 -12.16
N GLU A 235 -7.01 11.37 -12.40
CA GLU A 235 -8.39 11.62 -11.97
C GLU A 235 -8.69 11.11 -10.55
N HIS A 236 -7.67 10.72 -9.77
CA HIS A 236 -7.88 10.25 -8.41
C HIS A 236 -8.70 11.27 -7.60
N PRO A 237 -9.66 10.85 -6.75
CA PRO A 237 -10.51 11.79 -5.98
C PRO A 237 -9.73 12.83 -5.16
N TRP A 238 -8.47 12.52 -4.83
CA TRP A 238 -7.54 13.35 -4.07
C TRP A 238 -6.38 13.92 -4.91
N GLY A 239 -6.43 13.76 -6.23
CA GLY A 239 -5.35 14.07 -7.16
C GLY A 239 -4.23 13.01 -7.18
N PRO A 240 -3.36 13.02 -8.21
CA PRO A 240 -2.29 12.03 -8.34
C PRO A 240 -1.22 12.24 -7.27
N PHE A 241 -0.89 11.18 -6.54
CA PHE A 241 0.13 11.18 -5.50
C PHE A 241 0.70 9.77 -5.33
N GLU A 242 1.89 9.67 -4.73
CA GLU A 242 2.65 8.42 -4.63
C GLU A 242 1.94 7.31 -3.85
N VAL A 243 0.97 7.67 -3.02
CA VAL A 243 0.16 6.69 -2.28
C VAL A 243 -1.32 6.73 -2.63
N HIS A 244 -1.67 7.36 -3.74
CA HIS A 244 -3.04 7.39 -4.29
C HIS A 244 -3.10 6.44 -5.47
N TYR A 245 -3.29 5.16 -5.19
CA TYR A 245 -3.22 4.08 -6.18
C TYR A 245 -4.45 4.07 -7.10
N THR A 246 -4.39 3.29 -8.17
CA THR A 246 -5.54 2.97 -9.03
C THR A 246 -6.62 2.22 -8.25
N MET A 247 -7.88 2.31 -8.72
CA MET A 247 -9.06 1.87 -7.95
C MET A 247 -9.03 0.38 -7.57
N ASP A 248 -8.50 -0.44 -8.47
CA ASP A 248 -8.27 -1.87 -8.31
C ASP A 248 -7.44 -2.21 -7.06
N TYR A 249 -6.56 -1.32 -6.61
CA TYR A 249 -5.83 -1.49 -5.34
C TYR A 249 -6.78 -1.59 -4.14
N TYR A 250 -7.75 -0.68 -4.05
CA TYR A 250 -8.64 -0.60 -2.90
C TYR A 250 -9.58 -1.80 -2.83
N HIS A 251 -9.94 -2.35 -3.99
CA HIS A 251 -10.73 -3.59 -4.08
C HIS A 251 -9.88 -4.82 -3.71
N ARG A 252 -8.63 -4.90 -4.17
CA ARG A 252 -7.67 -5.95 -3.78
C ARG A 252 -7.43 -5.94 -2.27
N PHE A 253 -7.19 -4.77 -1.68
CA PHE A 253 -7.04 -4.61 -0.24
C PHE A 253 -8.30 -5.07 0.52
N LEU A 254 -9.49 -4.66 0.07
CA LEU A 254 -10.73 -5.04 0.75
C LEU A 254 -10.98 -6.55 0.66
N GLY A 255 -10.65 -7.20 -0.46
CA GLY A 255 -10.71 -8.66 -0.59
C GLY A 255 -9.83 -9.38 0.44
N GLU A 256 -8.58 -8.93 0.62
CA GLU A 256 -7.69 -9.48 1.66
C GLU A 256 -8.20 -9.19 3.07
N LEU A 257 -8.78 -8.01 3.31
CA LEU A 257 -9.36 -7.68 4.60
C LEU A 257 -10.56 -8.58 4.92
N HIS A 258 -11.43 -8.87 3.94
CA HIS A 258 -12.53 -9.80 4.11
C HIS A 258 -12.06 -11.18 4.57
N ARG A 259 -11.01 -11.71 3.93
CA ARG A 259 -10.37 -12.97 4.31
C ARG A 259 -9.89 -12.96 5.76
N LEU A 260 -9.11 -11.96 6.14
CA LEU A 260 -8.57 -11.86 7.50
C LEU A 260 -9.69 -11.72 8.54
N ALA A 261 -10.75 -10.99 8.20
CA ALA A 261 -11.92 -10.81 9.03
C ALA A 261 -12.84 -12.05 9.11
N LEU A 262 -12.56 -13.13 8.38
CA LEU A 262 -13.29 -14.41 8.48
C LEU A 262 -12.59 -15.44 9.39
N ARG A 263 -11.34 -15.18 9.80
CA ARG A 263 -10.51 -16.15 10.52
C ARG A 263 -11.09 -16.63 11.86
N ASP A 264 -11.84 -15.77 12.54
CA ASP A 264 -12.48 -16.14 13.81
C ASP A 264 -13.88 -16.72 13.61
N ASP A 265 -14.45 -16.57 12.42
CA ASP A 265 -15.84 -16.97 12.12
C ASP A 265 -15.90 -18.37 11.50
N LEU A 266 -14.83 -18.79 10.83
CA LEU A 266 -14.80 -20.04 10.08
C LEU A 266 -14.03 -21.15 10.81
N ALA A 267 -14.48 -22.38 10.62
CA ALA A 267 -13.74 -23.56 11.04
C ALA A 267 -12.36 -23.63 10.33
N PRO A 268 -11.31 -24.17 10.99
CA PRO A 268 -9.95 -24.15 10.43
C PRO A 268 -9.80 -24.77 9.03
N ASP A 269 -10.58 -25.80 8.72
CA ASP A 269 -10.59 -26.46 7.41
C ASP A 269 -11.24 -25.60 6.32
N LEU A 270 -12.30 -24.86 6.65
CA LEU A 270 -12.89 -23.87 5.75
C LEU A 270 -11.95 -22.67 5.55
N MET A 271 -11.34 -22.17 6.62
CA MET A 271 -10.37 -21.08 6.54
C MET A 271 -9.16 -21.46 5.67
N THR A 272 -8.69 -22.70 5.76
CA THR A 272 -7.62 -23.22 4.88
C THR A 272 -8.00 -23.10 3.40
N LYS A 273 -9.26 -23.43 3.04
CA LYS A 273 -9.74 -23.27 1.66
C LYS A 273 -9.83 -21.82 1.23
N VAL A 274 -10.23 -20.91 2.13
CA VAL A 274 -10.26 -19.46 1.86
C VAL A 274 -8.85 -18.93 1.64
N ASP A 275 -7.88 -19.35 2.46
CA ASP A 275 -6.47 -18.99 2.28
C ASP A 275 -5.91 -19.54 0.95
N GLU A 276 -6.28 -20.77 0.56
CA GLU A 276 -5.90 -21.32 -0.76
C GLU A 276 -6.47 -20.50 -1.93
N ILE A 277 -7.69 -19.97 -1.82
CA ILE A 277 -8.29 -19.08 -2.83
C ILE A 277 -7.49 -17.78 -2.92
N ALA A 278 -7.17 -17.17 -1.78
CA ALA A 278 -6.41 -15.92 -1.71
C ALA A 278 -5.00 -16.06 -2.30
N ASP A 279 -4.30 -17.15 -1.93
CA ASP A 279 -2.98 -17.48 -2.46
C ASP A 279 -3.04 -17.67 -3.98
N ALA A 280 -4.07 -18.36 -4.49
CA ALA A 280 -4.28 -18.55 -5.92
C ALA A 280 -4.56 -17.22 -6.65
N SER A 281 -5.36 -16.32 -6.06
CA SER A 281 -5.62 -14.99 -6.63
C SER A 281 -4.34 -14.13 -6.69
N ALA A 282 -3.55 -14.11 -5.61
CA ALA A 282 -2.27 -13.39 -5.58
C ALA A 282 -1.21 -14.02 -6.50
N GLU A 283 -1.16 -15.35 -6.61
CA GLU A 283 -0.29 -16.06 -7.56
C GLU A 283 -0.64 -15.73 -9.00
N ARG A 284 -1.94 -15.68 -9.33
CA ARG A 284 -2.43 -15.36 -10.67
C ARG A 284 -1.98 -13.96 -11.11
N VAL A 285 -2.20 -12.96 -10.27
CA VAL A 285 -1.74 -11.57 -10.51
C VAL A 285 -0.24 -11.52 -10.76
N ARG A 286 0.55 -12.10 -9.85
CA ARG A 286 2.03 -12.07 -9.94
C ARG A 286 2.55 -12.81 -11.18
N THR A 287 1.93 -13.94 -11.52
CA THR A 287 2.28 -14.72 -12.72
C THR A 287 1.95 -13.96 -14.00
N GLU A 288 0.82 -13.27 -14.03
CA GLU A 288 0.43 -12.43 -15.17
C GLU A 288 1.42 -11.29 -15.35
N LEU A 289 1.76 -10.57 -14.27
CA LEU A 289 2.77 -9.51 -14.27
C LEU A 289 4.13 -10.02 -14.78
N ASP A 290 4.61 -11.16 -14.27
CA ASP A 290 5.88 -11.77 -14.70
C ASP A 290 5.88 -12.13 -16.19
N ARG A 291 4.78 -12.73 -16.69
CA ARG A 291 4.63 -13.06 -18.13
C ARG A 291 4.64 -11.81 -19.00
N LEU A 292 3.90 -10.77 -18.60
CA LEU A 292 3.83 -9.49 -19.31
C LEU A 292 5.19 -8.78 -19.32
N SER A 293 5.90 -8.77 -18.19
CA SER A 293 7.24 -8.20 -18.07
C SER A 293 8.24 -8.94 -18.96
N LYS A 294 8.27 -10.28 -18.93
CA LYS A 294 9.13 -11.09 -19.79
C LYS A 294 8.84 -10.88 -21.28
N ALA A 295 7.55 -10.76 -21.65
CA ALA A 295 7.16 -10.46 -23.02
C ALA A 295 7.65 -9.08 -23.48
N PHE A 296 7.54 -8.06 -22.61
CA PHE A 296 8.09 -6.74 -22.87
C PHE A 296 9.62 -6.76 -23.01
N ASP A 297 10.33 -7.46 -22.12
CA ASP A 297 11.79 -7.58 -22.18
C ASP A 297 12.27 -8.27 -23.45
N ALA A 298 11.57 -9.32 -23.91
CA ALA A 298 11.88 -10.01 -25.15
C ALA A 298 11.75 -9.09 -26.39
N VAL A 299 10.82 -8.14 -26.35
CA VAL A 299 10.64 -7.12 -27.41
C VAL A 299 11.66 -6.00 -27.26
N ALA A 300 11.93 -5.54 -26.03
CA ALA A 300 12.83 -4.43 -25.76
C ALA A 300 14.31 -4.79 -25.97
N ASN A 301 14.67 -6.05 -25.70
CA ASN A 301 16.02 -6.61 -25.76
C ASN A 301 16.00 -7.96 -26.52
N PRO A 302 15.77 -7.95 -27.84
CA PRO A 302 15.66 -9.19 -28.61
C PRO A 302 16.97 -9.99 -28.55
N PRO A 303 16.92 -11.32 -28.40
CA PRO A 303 18.12 -12.14 -28.36
C PRO A 303 18.95 -11.92 -29.63
N ALA A 304 20.29 -11.86 -29.47
CA ALA A 304 21.21 -11.68 -30.57
C ALA A 304 20.97 -12.77 -31.61
N ARG A 305 20.61 -12.37 -32.84
CA ARG A 305 20.50 -13.34 -33.94
C ARG A 305 21.86 -13.99 -34.15
N PRO A 306 21.95 -15.33 -34.25
CA PRO A 306 23.21 -15.98 -34.55
C PRO A 306 23.81 -15.40 -35.82
N SER A 307 25.10 -15.07 -35.77
CA SER A 307 25.81 -14.54 -36.93
C SER A 307 25.78 -15.58 -38.05
N PRO A 308 25.36 -15.23 -39.28
CA PRO A 308 25.35 -16.19 -40.37
C PRO A 308 26.78 -16.67 -40.65
N THR A 309 26.99 -17.98 -40.54
CA THR A 309 28.25 -18.65 -40.87
C THR A 309 28.23 -19.17 -42.31
N GLY A 310 29.37 -19.09 -43.00
CA GLY A 310 29.56 -19.64 -44.35
C GLY A 310 28.76 -18.96 -45.47
N TRP A 311 28.35 -19.76 -46.47
CA TRP A 311 27.64 -19.34 -47.69
C TRP A 311 26.32 -18.59 -47.44
N ARG A 312 25.75 -18.69 -46.22
CA ARG A 312 24.56 -17.94 -45.79
C ARG A 312 24.78 -16.42 -45.72
N LYS A 313 26.03 -15.93 -45.80
CA LYS A 313 26.34 -14.50 -45.97
C LYS A 313 26.03 -13.96 -47.37
N LEU A 314 25.97 -14.83 -48.39
CA LEU A 314 25.84 -14.47 -49.81
C LEU A 314 24.39 -14.52 -50.32
N VAL A 315 23.44 -14.99 -49.50
CA VAL A 315 22.02 -15.03 -49.86
C VAL A 315 21.38 -13.70 -49.43
N PRO A 316 20.77 -12.92 -50.35
CA PRO A 316 19.98 -11.76 -49.97
C PRO A 316 18.89 -12.20 -49.00
N ARG A 317 18.91 -11.62 -47.79
CA ARG A 317 17.90 -11.90 -46.78
C ARG A 317 16.54 -11.50 -47.36
N LYS A 318 15.65 -12.46 -47.60
CA LYS A 318 14.21 -12.15 -47.49
C LYS A 318 14.02 -11.64 -46.07
N THR A 319 13.36 -10.49 -45.92
CA THR A 319 12.78 -10.03 -44.66
C THR A 319 11.79 -11.09 -44.20
N GLY A 320 12.31 -12.16 -43.60
CA GLY A 320 11.52 -13.24 -43.05
C GLY A 320 10.63 -12.63 -41.99
N GLU A 321 9.34 -12.95 -42.10
CA GLU A 321 8.32 -12.68 -41.09
C GLU A 321 8.96 -12.86 -39.72
N ARG A 322 8.99 -11.78 -38.93
CA ARG A 322 9.17 -11.93 -37.49
C ARG A 322 8.07 -12.90 -37.08
N THR A 323 8.45 -14.10 -36.64
CA THR A 323 7.58 -14.91 -35.79
C THR A 323 7.49 -14.14 -34.48
N ASP A 324 6.69 -13.08 -34.48
CA ASP A 324 6.44 -12.26 -33.32
C ASP A 324 5.50 -13.11 -32.45
N PRO A 325 5.94 -13.60 -31.29
CA PRO A 325 5.01 -14.28 -30.40
C PRO A 325 3.85 -13.31 -30.14
N GLY A 326 2.63 -13.78 -30.39
CA GLY A 326 1.42 -13.01 -30.09
C GLY A 326 1.38 -12.57 -28.62
N PRO A 327 0.42 -11.71 -28.22
CA PRO A 327 0.27 -11.35 -26.81
C PRO A 327 0.19 -12.63 -25.96
N PRO A 328 0.82 -12.64 -24.77
CA PRO A 328 0.76 -13.80 -23.89
C PRO A 328 -0.70 -14.12 -23.56
N ALA A 329 -1.04 -15.40 -23.63
CA ALA A 329 -2.33 -15.91 -23.17
C ALA A 329 -2.49 -15.64 -21.67
N GLU A 330 -3.73 -15.40 -21.24
CA GLU A 330 -4.06 -15.17 -19.84
C GLU A 330 -3.73 -16.37 -18.97
N VAL A 331 -3.35 -16.11 -17.72
CA VAL A 331 -3.17 -17.14 -16.69
C VAL A 331 -4.52 -17.79 -16.35
N ALA A 332 -4.51 -19.08 -16.07
CA ALA A 332 -5.71 -19.83 -15.68
C ALA A 332 -6.29 -19.34 -14.34
N CYS A 333 -7.61 -19.29 -14.24
CA CYS A 333 -8.35 -18.79 -13.09
C CYS A 333 -8.62 -19.88 -12.03
N ARG A 334 -7.55 -20.50 -11.50
CA ARG A 334 -7.66 -21.55 -10.46
C ARG A 334 -8.42 -21.08 -9.22
N ASP A 335 -8.28 -19.80 -8.86
CA ASP A 335 -8.99 -19.17 -7.76
C ASP A 335 -10.51 -19.19 -7.93
N HIS A 336 -11.02 -19.03 -9.16
CA HIS A 336 -12.45 -19.18 -9.46
C HIS A 336 -12.92 -20.63 -9.31
N ASP A 337 -12.15 -21.61 -9.78
CA ASP A 337 -12.47 -23.04 -9.60
C ASP A 337 -12.54 -23.41 -8.10
N LEU A 338 -11.62 -22.88 -7.30
CA LEU A 338 -11.58 -23.07 -5.84
C LEU A 338 -12.77 -22.38 -5.15
N LEU A 339 -13.11 -21.15 -5.57
CA LEU A 339 -14.29 -20.45 -5.06
C LEU A 339 -15.58 -21.23 -5.35
N ASP A 340 -15.76 -21.72 -6.57
CA ASP A 340 -16.96 -22.49 -6.94
C ASP A 340 -17.07 -23.79 -6.15
N ALA A 341 -15.95 -24.41 -5.79
CA ALA A 341 -15.93 -25.57 -4.89
C ALA A 341 -16.38 -25.24 -3.45
N LEU A 342 -16.30 -23.97 -3.04
CA LEU A 342 -16.81 -23.48 -1.75
C LEU A 342 -18.34 -23.29 -1.75
N ARG A 343 -18.96 -23.22 -2.93
CA ARG A 343 -20.40 -22.93 -3.08
C ARG A 343 -21.24 -23.98 -2.36
N GLY A 344 -22.16 -23.51 -1.51
CA GLY A 344 -23.02 -24.37 -0.69
C GLY A 344 -22.34 -25.06 0.50
N THR A 345 -21.04 -24.79 0.73
CA THR A 345 -20.32 -25.24 1.94
C THR A 345 -20.24 -24.16 3.02
N VAL A 346 -20.47 -22.91 2.64
CA VAL A 346 -20.57 -21.73 3.49
C VAL A 346 -21.90 -21.02 3.21
N ASP A 347 -22.33 -20.12 4.09
CA ASP A 347 -23.49 -19.27 3.81
C ASP A 347 -23.21 -18.24 2.70
N ASP A 348 -24.28 -17.65 2.17
CA ASP A 348 -24.20 -16.70 1.05
C ASP A 348 -23.35 -15.46 1.38
N GLU A 349 -23.41 -15.03 2.64
CA GLU A 349 -22.69 -13.87 3.16
C GLU A 349 -21.16 -14.10 3.15
N THR A 350 -20.73 -15.25 3.67
CA THR A 350 -19.35 -15.72 3.63
C THR A 350 -18.88 -15.92 2.19
N PHE A 351 -19.72 -16.54 1.36
CA PHE A 351 -19.39 -16.76 -0.05
C PHE A 351 -19.13 -15.44 -0.77
N GLU A 352 -19.99 -14.44 -0.58
CA GLU A 352 -19.87 -13.10 -1.17
C GLU A 352 -18.56 -12.40 -0.74
N ARG A 353 -18.20 -12.51 0.54
CA ARG A 353 -16.93 -11.96 1.06
C ARG A 353 -15.71 -12.64 0.45
N VAL A 354 -15.72 -13.97 0.35
CA VAL A 354 -14.61 -14.73 -0.26
C VAL A 354 -14.51 -14.47 -1.76
N ALA A 355 -15.64 -14.25 -2.46
CA ALA A 355 -15.67 -13.94 -3.88
C ALA A 355 -14.97 -12.63 -4.25
N GLN A 356 -14.76 -11.71 -3.29
CA GLN A 356 -14.00 -10.48 -3.49
C GLN A 356 -12.52 -10.74 -3.84
N LEU A 357 -11.95 -11.88 -3.40
CA LEU A 357 -10.55 -12.24 -3.69
C LEU A 357 -10.32 -12.45 -5.21
N PRO A 358 -10.99 -13.39 -5.89
CA PRO A 358 -10.81 -13.57 -7.34
C PRO A 358 -11.36 -12.40 -8.14
N ALA A 359 -12.46 -11.76 -7.72
CA ALA A 359 -13.03 -10.62 -8.45
C ALA A 359 -12.09 -9.41 -8.49
N SER A 360 -11.47 -9.06 -7.35
CA SER A 360 -10.48 -7.97 -7.31
C SER A 360 -9.20 -8.32 -8.07
N ALA A 361 -8.80 -9.59 -8.10
CA ALA A 361 -7.68 -10.06 -8.93
C ALA A 361 -7.99 -10.00 -10.44
N ASP A 362 -9.23 -10.26 -10.87
CA ASP A 362 -9.64 -10.11 -12.28
C ASP A 362 -9.48 -8.66 -12.75
N GLU A 363 -9.97 -7.71 -11.94
CA GLU A 363 -9.88 -6.29 -12.24
C GLU A 363 -8.42 -5.84 -12.36
N HIS A 364 -7.59 -6.23 -11.40
CA HIS A 364 -6.18 -5.84 -11.42
C HIS A 364 -5.42 -6.47 -12.59
N VAL A 365 -5.68 -7.74 -12.91
CA VAL A 365 -5.15 -8.41 -14.12
C VAL A 365 -5.54 -7.65 -15.39
N ALA A 366 -6.79 -7.18 -15.49
CA ALA A 366 -7.24 -6.40 -16.64
C ALA A 366 -6.46 -5.07 -16.77
N VAL A 367 -6.22 -4.38 -15.65
CA VAL A 367 -5.41 -3.15 -15.61
C VAL A 367 -3.97 -3.42 -16.05
N LEU A 368 -3.33 -4.45 -15.49
CA LEU A 368 -1.97 -4.86 -15.84
C LEU A 368 -1.85 -5.17 -17.34
N ARG A 369 -2.75 -6.01 -17.88
CA ARG A 369 -2.75 -6.36 -19.31
C ARG A 369 -2.90 -5.12 -20.18
N GLY A 370 -3.82 -4.21 -19.85
CA GLY A 370 -4.00 -2.96 -20.57
C GLY A 370 -2.71 -2.14 -20.67
N ILE A 371 -2.01 -1.97 -19.55
CA ILE A 371 -0.76 -1.20 -19.48
C ILE A 371 0.36 -1.89 -20.26
N TRP A 372 0.58 -3.18 -19.99
CA TRP A 372 1.75 -3.89 -20.51
C TRP A 372 1.64 -4.24 -22.00
N LEU A 373 0.44 -4.59 -22.48
CA LEU A 373 0.23 -4.81 -23.91
C LEU A 373 0.46 -3.53 -24.71
N ALA A 374 0.02 -2.37 -24.20
CA ALA A 374 0.30 -1.09 -24.81
C ALA A 374 1.81 -0.75 -24.82
N ARG A 375 2.53 -1.07 -23.74
CA ARG A 375 4.01 -0.95 -23.68
C ARG A 375 4.69 -1.81 -24.75
N ILE A 376 4.26 -3.06 -24.90
CA ILE A 376 4.79 -4.01 -25.88
C ILE A 376 4.56 -3.49 -27.30
N GLU A 377 3.33 -3.08 -27.62
CA GLU A 377 2.94 -2.56 -28.94
C GLU A 377 3.75 -1.31 -29.31
N ARG A 378 3.80 -0.32 -28.41
CA ARG A 378 4.61 0.90 -28.63
C ARG A 378 6.08 0.57 -28.87
N ARG A 379 6.63 -0.43 -28.16
CA ARG A 379 8.04 -0.82 -28.35
C ARG A 379 8.26 -1.46 -29.72
N ARG A 380 7.33 -2.30 -30.19
CA ARG A 380 7.38 -2.91 -31.54
C ARG A 380 7.40 -1.85 -32.64
N ASP A 381 6.55 -0.81 -32.53
CA ASP A 381 6.48 0.27 -33.52
C ASP A 381 7.77 1.08 -33.63
N THR A 382 8.42 1.34 -32.48
CA THR A 382 9.70 2.09 -32.45
C THR A 382 10.87 1.34 -33.08
N ASP A 383 10.82 0.01 -33.10
CA ASP A 383 11.88 -0.83 -33.69
C ASP A 383 11.60 -1.17 -35.17
N GLY A 384 10.34 -1.17 -35.61
CA GLY A 384 9.94 -1.40 -37.01
C GLY A 384 10.15 -0.20 -37.94
N SER A 385 10.48 0.96 -37.38
CA SER A 385 10.72 2.23 -38.11
C SER A 385 12.22 2.56 -38.28
N ARG A 386 13.12 1.60 -38.01
CA ARG A 386 14.57 1.64 -38.31
C ARG A 386 14.93 0.57 -39.32
#